data_AF-A0A9E6Z7R5-F1
#
_entry.id   AF-A0A9E6Z7R5-F1
#
_cell.length_a   1.000
_cell.length_b   1.000
_cell.length_c   1.000
_cell.angle_alpha   90.00
_cell.angle_beta   90.00
_cell.angle_gamma   90.00
#
_symmetry.space_group_name_H-M   'P 1'
#
loop_
_entity.id
_entity.type
_entity.pdbx_description
1 polymer ?
#
loop_
_entity_poly.entity_id
_entity_poly.type
_entity_poly.pdbx_seq_one_letter_code
_entity_poly.pdbx_strand_id
1 'polypeptide(L)'
;MAFGDAFNRPPVCSEGDVWGISYMQAVFNWPKEQSHTSCHHCLFWHGLRRPIVAALSEKISHQRKHLIALLGLLMACILGFEMMYKPSYGCVLALNFILGVCSSYQMLVFSLVVLNIPQTASGITFGIVNTINMLSGFVYLPLVGRLLDLFWDSKTENGIRVYSSFAYNAALSSIVVGLLIGACGFFLLRLNSTNDRDI
;
A
#
# COMPACT_ATOMS: atom_id res chain seq x y z
N MET A 1 13.45 -5.68 -22.14
CA MET A 1 13.21 -4.23 -22.32
C MET A 1 12.56 -3.57 -21.11
N ALA A 2 11.68 -4.26 -20.36
CA ALA A 2 11.01 -3.73 -19.16
C ALA A 2 11.92 -3.34 -17.96
N PHE A 3 13.14 -3.88 -17.87
CA PHE A 3 14.08 -3.58 -16.78
C PHE A 3 14.75 -2.21 -16.91
N GLY A 4 14.90 -1.68 -18.13
CA GLY A 4 15.50 -0.36 -18.38
C GLY A 4 14.55 0.80 -18.08
N ASP A 5 13.26 0.61 -18.36
CA ASP A 5 12.22 1.61 -18.10
C ASP A 5 11.92 1.78 -16.60
N ALA A 6 12.21 0.77 -15.79
CA ALA A 6 12.05 0.81 -14.34
C ALA A 6 13.04 1.76 -13.64
N PHE A 7 14.24 1.96 -14.21
CA PHE A 7 15.27 2.84 -13.64
C PHE A 7 15.03 4.33 -13.93
N ASN A 8 14.30 4.64 -15.00
CA ASN A 8 13.98 6.02 -15.38
C ASN A 8 12.73 6.58 -14.68
N ARG A 9 12.03 5.74 -13.90
CA ARG A 9 10.89 6.18 -13.09
C ARG A 9 11.35 6.47 -11.67
N PRO A 10 10.78 7.47 -10.98
CA PRO A 10 11.06 7.68 -9.56
C PRO A 10 10.90 6.36 -8.79
N PRO A 11 11.77 6.04 -7.81
CA PRO A 11 11.77 4.73 -7.16
C PRO A 11 10.40 4.32 -6.61
N VAL A 12 9.63 5.29 -6.10
CA VAL A 12 8.27 5.11 -5.57
C VAL A 12 7.25 4.77 -6.66
N CYS A 13 7.43 5.25 -7.89
CA CYS A 13 6.57 4.90 -9.02
C CYS A 13 6.78 3.46 -9.46
N SER A 14 8.00 2.91 -9.34
CA SER A 14 8.32 1.57 -9.83
C SER A 14 7.56 0.46 -9.11
N GLU A 15 7.40 0.53 -7.78
CA GLU A 15 6.81 -0.57 -7.01
C GLU A 15 5.30 -0.74 -7.27
N GLY A 16 4.56 0.37 -7.34
CA GLY A 16 3.13 0.38 -7.64
C GLY A 16 2.81 0.14 -9.12
N ASP A 17 3.66 0.65 -10.03
CA ASP A 17 3.45 0.52 -11.48
C ASP A 17 3.66 -0.90 -11.99
N VAL A 18 4.62 -1.64 -11.43
CA VAL A 18 5.02 -2.96 -11.98
C VAL A 18 3.84 -3.94 -11.98
N TRP A 19 2.97 -3.85 -10.98
CA TRP A 19 1.89 -4.80 -10.77
C TRP A 19 0.51 -4.20 -10.99
N GLY A 20 0.30 -2.94 -10.60
CA GLY A 20 -1.02 -2.30 -10.68
C GLY A 20 -1.53 -2.15 -12.11
N ILE A 21 -0.66 -1.75 -13.05
CA ILE A 21 -1.04 -1.53 -14.45
C ILE A 21 -1.41 -2.87 -15.09
N SER A 22 -0.53 -3.87 -14.97
CA SER A 22 -0.75 -5.18 -15.57
C SER A 22 -1.93 -5.93 -14.93
N TYR A 23 -2.18 -5.72 -13.64
CA TYR A 23 -3.39 -6.18 -12.97
C TYR A 23 -4.65 -5.59 -13.60
N MET A 24 -4.72 -4.26 -13.76
CA MET A 24 -5.88 -3.62 -14.38
C MET A 24 -6.11 -4.11 -15.81
N GLN A 25 -5.05 -4.31 -16.58
CA GLN A 25 -5.14 -4.88 -17.92
C GLN A 25 -5.65 -6.33 -17.90
N ALA A 26 -5.16 -7.18 -17.00
CA ALA A 26 -5.50 -8.60 -16.96
C ALA A 26 -6.86 -8.90 -16.30
N VAL A 27 -7.30 -8.08 -15.34
CA VAL A 27 -8.53 -8.32 -14.56
C VAL A 27 -9.70 -7.51 -15.08
N PHE A 28 -9.49 -6.24 -15.42
CA PHE A 28 -10.53 -5.33 -15.91
C PHE A 28 -10.58 -5.26 -17.44
N ASN A 29 -9.61 -5.85 -18.15
CA ASN A 29 -9.49 -5.82 -19.62
C ASN A 29 -9.46 -4.38 -20.17
N TRP A 30 -8.90 -3.44 -19.42
CA TRP A 30 -8.82 -2.04 -19.82
C TRP A 30 -7.66 -1.79 -20.80
N PRO A 31 -7.82 -0.80 -21.70
CA PRO A 31 -6.72 -0.35 -22.54
C PRO A 31 -5.59 0.23 -21.67
N LYS A 32 -4.36 0.10 -22.17
CA LYS A 32 -3.13 0.51 -21.48
C LYS A 32 -3.22 1.93 -20.91
N GLU A 33 -3.71 2.89 -21.70
CA GLU A 33 -3.83 4.28 -21.25
C GLU A 33 -4.73 4.46 -20.01
N GLN A 34 -5.86 3.73 -19.94
CA GLN A 34 -6.77 3.81 -18.79
C GLN A 34 -6.15 3.18 -17.54
N SER A 35 -5.48 2.02 -17.68
CA SER A 35 -4.77 1.37 -16.56
C SER A 35 -3.64 2.25 -16.02
N HIS A 36 -2.87 2.89 -16.91
CA HIS A 36 -1.83 3.84 -16.52
C HIS A 36 -2.44 5.05 -15.80
N THR A 37 -3.51 5.65 -16.34
CA THR A 37 -4.15 6.83 -15.75
C THR A 37 -4.63 6.55 -14.34
N SER A 38 -5.28 5.40 -14.12
CA SER A 38 -5.78 4.99 -12.81
C SER A 38 -4.65 4.76 -11.79
N CYS A 39 -3.56 4.11 -12.19
CA CYS A 39 -2.39 3.91 -11.30
C CYS A 39 -1.74 5.24 -10.91
N HIS A 40 -1.50 6.14 -11.88
CA HIS A 40 -0.94 7.46 -11.60
C HIS A 40 -1.87 8.31 -10.74
N HIS A 41 -3.19 8.17 -10.89
CA HIS A 41 -4.15 8.85 -10.04
C HIS A 41 -4.00 8.45 -8.57
N CYS A 42 -3.86 7.15 -8.28
CA CYS A 42 -3.59 6.66 -6.93
C CYS A 42 -2.27 7.22 -6.36
N LEU A 43 -1.19 7.21 -7.16
CA LEU A 43 0.12 7.74 -6.77
C LEU A 43 0.09 9.26 -6.51
N PHE A 44 -0.68 10.01 -7.31
CA PHE A 44 -0.87 11.44 -7.14
C PHE A 44 -1.50 11.76 -5.77
N TRP A 45 -2.58 11.07 -5.41
CA TRP A 45 -3.22 11.24 -4.11
C TRP A 45 -2.36 10.76 -2.94
N HIS A 46 -1.56 9.70 -3.15
CA HIS A 46 -0.54 9.29 -2.20
C HIS A 46 0.48 10.41 -1.93
N GLY A 47 0.89 11.18 -2.95
CA GLY A 47 1.76 12.34 -2.78
C GLY A 47 1.12 13.46 -1.94
N LEU A 48 -0.17 13.70 -2.15
CA LEU A 48 -0.96 14.73 -1.45
C LEU A 48 -1.45 14.34 -0.06
N ARG A 49 -1.10 13.15 0.46
CA ARG A 49 -1.55 12.70 1.79
C ARG A 49 -1.04 13.57 2.96
N ARG A 50 0.10 14.24 2.79
CA ARG A 50 0.78 15.01 3.87
C ARG A 50 -0.06 16.14 4.48
N PRO A 51 -0.63 17.08 3.69
CA PRO A 51 -1.50 18.13 4.24
C PRO A 51 -2.74 17.56 4.93
N ILE A 52 -3.30 16.46 4.43
CA ILE A 52 -4.48 15.80 5.02
C ILE A 52 -4.14 15.29 6.41
N VAL A 53 -2.99 14.63 6.59
CA VAL A 53 -2.52 14.17 7.91
C VAL A 53 -2.22 15.32 8.84
N ALA A 54 -1.61 16.40 8.34
CA ALA A 54 -1.30 17.57 9.14
C ALA A 54 -2.59 18.20 9.70
N ALA A 55 -3.63 18.36 8.87
CA ALA A 55 -4.93 18.87 9.30
C ALA A 55 -5.66 17.94 10.28
N LEU A 56 -5.47 16.62 10.15
CA LEU A 56 -6.10 15.62 11.01
C LEU A 56 -5.34 15.39 12.33
N SER A 57 -4.05 15.71 12.41
CA SER A 57 -3.16 15.35 13.52
C SER A 57 -3.56 15.96 14.87
N GLU A 58 -4.15 17.16 14.89
CA GLU A 58 -4.56 17.83 16.14
C GLU A 58 -5.79 17.19 16.80
N LYS A 59 -6.71 16.62 16.02
CA LYS A 59 -7.94 16.00 16.56
C LYS A 59 -7.78 14.53 16.97
N ILE A 60 -6.65 13.92 16.62
CA ILE A 60 -6.49 12.44 16.59
C ILE A 60 -5.51 11.90 17.66
N SER A 61 -4.97 12.76 18.53
CA SER A 61 -3.86 12.41 19.44
C SER A 61 -4.08 11.12 20.25
N HIS A 62 -5.28 10.88 20.78
CA HIS A 62 -5.56 9.77 21.69
C HIS A 62 -5.93 8.43 21.01
N GLN A 63 -6.28 8.43 19.71
CA GLN A 63 -6.78 7.22 19.03
C GLN A 63 -5.98 6.80 17.79
N ARG A 64 -4.73 7.30 17.65
CA ARG A 64 -3.85 7.02 16.50
C ARG A 64 -3.76 5.54 16.14
N LYS A 65 -3.65 4.63 17.12
CA LYS A 65 -3.55 3.17 16.87
C LYS A 65 -4.81 2.57 16.22
N HIS A 66 -5.99 2.95 16.70
CA HIS A 66 -7.25 2.46 16.16
C HIS A 66 -7.50 3.01 14.76
N LEU A 67 -7.09 4.25 14.52
CA LEU A 67 -7.19 4.87 13.20
C LEU A 67 -6.23 4.23 12.20
N ILE A 68 -4.99 3.89 12.59
CA ILE A 68 -4.08 3.13 11.72
C ILE A 68 -4.71 1.78 11.34
N ALA A 69 -5.27 1.05 12.31
CA ALA A 69 -5.94 -0.23 12.06
C ALA A 69 -7.17 -0.07 11.15
N LEU A 70 -8.01 0.95 11.39
CA LEU A 70 -9.19 1.24 10.59
C LEU A 70 -8.83 1.61 9.14
N LEU A 71 -7.81 2.44 8.94
CA LEU A 71 -7.32 2.80 7.61
C LEU A 71 -6.76 1.57 6.87
N GLY A 72 -6.00 0.72 7.56
CA GLY A 72 -5.51 -0.54 6.99
C GLY A 72 -6.64 -1.50 6.60
N LEU A 73 -7.65 -1.63 7.45
CA LEU A 73 -8.84 -2.43 7.16
C LEU A 73 -9.64 -1.86 5.99
N LEU A 74 -9.84 -0.54 5.94
CA LEU A 74 -10.52 0.13 4.83
C LEU A 74 -9.79 -0.10 3.51
N MET A 75 -8.46 -0.02 3.49
CA MET A 75 -7.66 -0.33 2.31
C MET A 75 -7.83 -1.79 1.87
N ALA A 76 -7.81 -2.74 2.82
CA ALA A 76 -8.05 -4.15 2.53
C ALA A 76 -9.46 -4.40 1.94
N CYS A 77 -10.48 -3.73 2.49
CA CYS A 77 -11.85 -3.81 1.99
C CYS A 77 -11.98 -3.24 0.57
N ILE A 78 -11.34 -2.10 0.28
CA ILE A 78 -11.38 -1.50 -1.06
C ILE A 78 -10.71 -2.42 -2.08
N LEU A 79 -9.49 -2.90 -1.79
CA LEU A 79 -8.78 -3.81 -2.69
C LEU A 79 -9.55 -5.12 -2.88
N GLY A 80 -10.09 -5.70 -1.81
CA GLY A 80 -10.95 -6.89 -1.90
C GLY A 80 -12.21 -6.66 -2.73
N PHE A 81 -12.85 -5.50 -2.58
CA PHE A 81 -14.02 -5.12 -3.36
C PHE A 81 -13.69 -5.00 -4.86
N GLU A 82 -12.58 -4.35 -5.21
CA GLU A 82 -12.12 -4.26 -6.60
C GLU A 82 -11.84 -5.64 -7.22
N MET A 83 -11.23 -6.53 -6.45
CA MET A 83 -10.90 -7.90 -6.89
C MET A 83 -12.14 -8.76 -7.14
N MET A 84 -13.18 -8.63 -6.31
CA MET A 84 -14.38 -9.45 -6.38
C MET A 84 -15.40 -8.93 -7.40
N TYR A 85 -15.66 -7.62 -7.42
CA TYR A 85 -16.81 -7.05 -8.14
C TYR A 85 -16.44 -6.41 -9.48
N LYS A 86 -15.15 -6.17 -9.77
CA LYS A 86 -14.67 -5.51 -10.99
C LYS A 86 -15.50 -4.24 -11.33
N PRO A 87 -15.51 -3.23 -10.45
CA PRO A 87 -16.36 -2.06 -10.59
C PRO A 87 -16.02 -1.24 -11.84
N SER A 88 -16.92 -0.32 -12.21
CA SER A 88 -16.73 0.58 -13.36
C SER A 88 -15.52 1.48 -13.18
N TYR A 89 -14.96 1.97 -14.29
CA TYR A 89 -13.76 2.82 -14.29
C TYR A 89 -13.86 4.03 -13.35
N GLY A 90 -14.98 4.76 -13.38
CA GLY A 90 -15.20 5.91 -12.49
C GLY A 90 -15.24 5.53 -11.01
N CYS A 91 -15.75 4.34 -10.69
CA CYS A 91 -15.75 3.84 -9.32
C CYS A 91 -14.33 3.49 -8.85
N VAL A 92 -13.53 2.82 -9.68
CA VAL A 92 -12.12 2.54 -9.36
C VAL A 92 -11.31 3.82 -9.17
N LEU A 93 -11.55 4.88 -9.96
CA LEU A 93 -10.88 6.16 -9.73
C LEU A 93 -11.22 6.76 -8.36
N ALA A 94 -12.50 6.72 -7.98
CA ALA A 94 -12.94 7.19 -6.66
C ALA A 94 -12.38 6.33 -5.52
N LEU A 95 -12.31 5.02 -5.70
CA LEU A 95 -11.71 4.09 -4.74
C LEU A 95 -10.19 4.32 -4.61
N ASN A 96 -9.49 4.53 -5.72
CA ASN A 96 -8.07 4.87 -5.76
C ASN A 96 -7.75 6.22 -5.10
N PHE A 97 -8.66 7.19 -5.21
CA PHE A 97 -8.59 8.42 -4.42
C PHE A 97 -8.59 8.12 -2.91
N ILE A 98 -9.56 7.32 -2.46
CA ILE A 98 -9.68 6.94 -1.05
C ILE A 98 -8.45 6.13 -0.60
N LEU A 99 -7.98 5.18 -1.40
CA LEU A 99 -6.76 4.40 -1.12
C LEU A 99 -5.53 5.29 -0.98
N GLY A 100 -5.35 6.24 -1.90
CA GLY A 100 -4.26 7.21 -1.87
C GLY A 100 -4.27 8.05 -0.59
N VAL A 101 -5.45 8.52 -0.16
CA VAL A 101 -5.61 9.26 1.10
C VAL A 101 -5.42 8.36 2.32
N CYS A 102 -5.96 7.14 2.33
CA CYS A 102 -5.83 6.19 3.44
C CYS A 102 -4.39 5.74 3.69
N SER A 103 -3.56 5.75 2.65
CA SER A 103 -2.11 5.49 2.77
C SER A 103 -1.37 6.46 3.70
N SER A 104 -2.04 7.53 4.17
CA SER A 104 -1.61 8.40 5.25
C SER A 104 -1.25 7.69 6.57
N TYR A 105 -1.75 6.47 6.80
CA TYR A 105 -1.49 5.72 8.04
C TYR A 105 0.01 5.62 8.38
N GLN A 106 0.90 5.59 7.38
CA GLN A 106 2.33 5.52 7.59
C GLN A 106 2.86 6.73 8.39
N MET A 107 2.35 7.94 8.14
CA MET A 107 2.70 9.13 8.93
C MET A 107 2.18 9.04 10.36
N LEU A 108 1.00 8.44 10.56
CA LEU A 108 0.46 8.19 11.90
C LEU A 108 1.33 7.21 12.68
N VAL A 109 1.87 6.17 12.02
CA VAL A 109 2.84 5.24 12.63
C VAL A 109 4.09 5.97 13.08
N PHE A 110 4.67 6.81 12.21
CA PHE A 110 5.85 7.62 12.58
C PHE A 110 5.57 8.54 13.77
N SER A 111 4.41 9.20 13.81
CA SER A 111 4.04 10.05 14.93
C SER A 111 3.81 9.26 16.22
N LEU A 112 3.23 8.07 16.13
CA LEU A 112 3.05 7.18 17.28
C LEU A 112 4.39 6.72 17.85
N VAL A 113 5.37 6.44 16.98
CA VAL A 113 6.73 6.08 17.38
C VAL A 113 7.37 7.20 18.20
N VAL A 114 7.31 8.47 17.74
CA VAL A 114 7.86 9.63 18.47
C VAL A 114 7.30 9.75 19.88
N LEU A 115 5.99 9.55 20.04
CA LEU A 115 5.32 9.72 21.32
C LEU A 115 5.72 8.65 22.36
N ASN A 116 6.26 7.51 21.92
CA ASN A 116 6.57 6.36 22.78
C ASN A 116 8.08 6.17 23.02
N ILE A 117 8.94 7.02 22.48
CA ILE A 117 10.39 6.89 22.59
C ILE A 117 11.04 8.13 23.23
N PRO A 118 12.16 7.97 23.96
CA PRO A 118 12.92 9.11 24.45
C PRO A 118 13.56 9.89 23.29
N GLN A 119 13.62 11.22 23.42
CA GLN A 119 14.12 12.11 22.35
C GLN A 119 15.55 11.75 21.88
N THR A 120 16.40 11.29 22.80
CA THR A 120 17.78 10.85 22.53
C THR A 120 17.88 9.65 21.58
N ALA A 121 16.84 8.81 21.50
CA ALA A 121 16.79 7.63 20.64
C ALA A 121 15.92 7.82 19.38
N SER A 122 15.35 9.02 19.19
CA SER A 122 14.40 9.29 18.10
C SER A 122 14.99 9.07 16.71
N GLY A 123 16.19 9.60 16.44
CA GLY A 123 16.87 9.46 15.15
C GLY A 123 17.15 8.01 14.77
N ILE A 124 17.66 7.20 15.71
CA ILE A 124 17.95 5.77 15.46
C ILE A 124 16.66 5.00 15.22
N THR A 125 15.63 5.25 16.03
CA THR A 125 14.34 4.57 15.89
C THR A 125 13.70 4.88 14.53
N PHE A 126 13.73 6.15 14.10
CA PHE A 126 13.24 6.53 12.78
C PHE A 126 14.02 5.87 11.65
N GLY A 127 15.35 5.76 11.78
CA GLY A 127 16.18 5.01 10.86
C GLY A 127 15.70 3.57 10.71
N ILE A 128 15.52 2.87 11.83
CA ILE A 128 15.04 1.47 11.85
C ILE A 128 13.64 1.36 11.22
N VAL A 129 12.69 2.23 11.57
CA VAL A 129 11.33 2.19 11.02
C VAL A 129 11.36 2.41 9.50
N ASN A 130 12.19 3.33 9.01
CA ASN A 130 12.33 3.54 7.57
C ASN A 130 13.00 2.35 6.87
N THR A 131 14.01 1.74 7.49
CA THR A 131 14.63 0.50 6.97
C THR A 131 13.61 -0.62 6.87
N ILE A 132 12.77 -0.83 7.89
CA ILE A 132 11.68 -1.83 7.85
C ILE A 132 10.70 -1.50 6.72
N ASN A 133 10.35 -0.22 6.56
CA ASN A 133 9.44 0.20 5.50
C ASN A 133 10.01 -0.10 4.10
N MET A 134 11.28 0.20 3.86
CA MET A 134 11.94 -0.11 2.58
C MET A 134 12.12 -1.62 2.37
N LEU A 135 12.43 -2.36 3.44
CA LEU A 135 12.56 -3.81 3.39
C LEU A 135 11.23 -4.47 3.00
N SER A 136 10.09 -3.89 3.39
CA SER A 136 8.78 -4.41 3.01
C SER A 136 8.59 -4.44 1.49
N GLY A 137 8.91 -3.36 0.77
CA GLY A 137 8.89 -3.32 -0.69
C GLY A 137 9.82 -4.37 -1.30
N PHE A 138 11.06 -4.46 -0.78
CA PHE A 138 12.02 -5.48 -1.21
C PHE A 138 11.53 -6.93 -1.03
N VAL A 139 10.71 -7.21 -0.01
CA VAL A 139 10.14 -8.55 0.21
C VAL A 139 8.89 -8.76 -0.67
N TYR A 140 8.01 -7.78 -0.75
CA TYR A 140 6.74 -7.93 -1.48
C TYR A 140 6.94 -8.01 -3.00
N LEU A 141 7.86 -7.24 -3.59
CA LEU A 141 8.14 -7.31 -5.03
C LEU A 141 8.44 -8.75 -5.53
N PRO A 142 9.43 -9.48 -4.98
CA PRO A 142 9.72 -10.86 -5.39
C PRO A 142 8.69 -11.86 -4.89
N LEU A 143 8.02 -11.61 -3.76
CA LEU A 143 6.95 -12.48 -3.25
C LEU A 143 5.79 -12.55 -4.24
N VAL A 144 5.25 -11.39 -4.64
CA VAL A 144 4.16 -11.31 -5.61
C VAL A 144 4.64 -11.85 -6.97
N GLY A 145 5.90 -11.56 -7.34
CA GLY A 145 6.65 -12.16 -8.46
C GLY A 145 6.49 -13.67 -8.55
N ARG A 146 6.94 -14.35 -7.51
CA ARG A 146 6.91 -15.80 -7.41
C ARG A 146 5.49 -16.35 -7.34
N LEU A 147 4.57 -15.65 -6.68
CA LEU A 147 3.16 -16.06 -6.64
C LEU A 147 2.55 -16.06 -8.04
N LEU A 148 2.84 -15.07 -8.89
CA LEU A 148 2.42 -15.11 -10.29
C LEU A 148 3.04 -16.27 -11.05
N ASP A 149 4.34 -16.51 -10.86
CA ASP A 149 5.03 -17.62 -11.52
C ASP A 149 4.47 -18.99 -11.10
N LEU A 150 4.02 -19.14 -9.85
CA LEU A 150 3.40 -20.37 -9.35
C LEU A 150 2.04 -20.64 -10.00
N PHE A 151 1.25 -19.60 -10.27
CA PHE A 151 -0.06 -19.69 -10.93
C PHE A 151 0.03 -19.45 -12.44
N TRP A 152 1.23 -19.56 -13.02
CA TRP A 152 1.43 -19.34 -14.45
C TRP A 152 1.10 -20.58 -15.28
N ASP A 153 0.10 -20.46 -16.15
CA ASP A 153 -0.40 -21.55 -17.00
C ASP A 153 0.45 -21.77 -18.28
N SER A 154 1.75 -21.50 -18.25
CA SER A 154 2.68 -21.61 -19.41
C SER A 154 2.31 -20.78 -20.64
N LYS A 155 1.38 -19.82 -20.50
CA LYS A 155 0.94 -18.95 -21.59
C LYS A 155 1.95 -17.82 -21.81
N THR A 156 2.43 -17.71 -23.04
CA THR A 156 3.48 -16.75 -23.42
C THR A 156 3.07 -16.02 -24.70
N GLU A 157 3.08 -14.69 -24.70
CA GLU A 157 2.87 -13.87 -25.90
C GLU A 157 4.16 -13.11 -26.20
N ASN A 158 4.68 -13.22 -27.42
CA ASN A 158 5.93 -12.58 -27.85
C ASN A 158 7.14 -12.84 -26.92
N GLY A 159 7.21 -14.04 -26.31
CA GLY A 159 8.26 -14.41 -25.36
C GLY A 159 8.10 -13.81 -23.96
N ILE A 160 7.00 -13.10 -23.70
CA ILE A 160 6.65 -12.52 -22.40
C ILE A 160 5.54 -13.37 -21.76
N ARG A 161 5.70 -13.73 -20.48
CA ARG A 161 4.70 -14.48 -19.73
C ARG A 161 3.43 -13.65 -19.59
N VAL A 162 2.31 -14.22 -19.99
CA VAL A 162 0.97 -13.62 -19.81
C VAL A 162 0.28 -14.36 -18.68
N TYR A 163 -0.05 -13.62 -17.62
CA TYR A 163 -0.70 -14.18 -16.44
C TYR A 163 -2.22 -14.04 -16.53
N SER A 164 -2.93 -15.06 -16.04
CA SER A 164 -4.39 -15.05 -15.98
C SER A 164 -4.90 -14.09 -14.90
N SER A 165 -6.16 -13.65 -15.00
CA SER A 165 -6.80 -12.84 -13.97
C SER A 165 -6.80 -13.55 -12.60
N PHE A 166 -6.87 -14.89 -12.60
CA PHE A 166 -6.79 -15.70 -11.37
C PHE A 166 -5.42 -15.60 -10.71
N ALA A 167 -4.34 -15.77 -11.49
CA ALA A 167 -2.97 -15.64 -10.97
C ALA A 167 -2.75 -14.26 -10.33
N TYR A 168 -3.22 -13.20 -10.99
CA TYR A 168 -3.16 -11.84 -10.47
C TYR A 168 -3.95 -11.64 -9.17
N ASN A 169 -5.19 -12.14 -9.12
CA ASN A 169 -6.00 -12.07 -7.90
C ASN A 169 -5.36 -12.86 -6.75
N ALA A 170 -4.82 -14.06 -7.02
CA ALA A 170 -4.14 -14.86 -6.03
C ALA A 170 -2.87 -14.16 -5.51
N ALA A 171 -2.03 -13.64 -6.41
CA ALA A 171 -0.79 -12.97 -6.04
C ALA A 171 -1.04 -11.68 -5.23
N LEU A 172 -1.97 -10.83 -5.66
CA LEU A 172 -2.29 -9.58 -4.96
C LEU A 172 -3.10 -9.80 -3.67
N SER A 173 -3.76 -10.95 -3.50
CA SER A 173 -4.43 -11.28 -2.24
C SER A 173 -3.45 -11.34 -1.07
N SER A 174 -2.17 -11.63 -1.33
CA SER A 174 -1.10 -11.59 -0.32
C SER A 174 -0.94 -10.19 0.29
N ILE A 175 -1.15 -9.12 -0.49
CA ILE A 175 -1.11 -7.73 -0.02
C ILE A 175 -2.31 -7.47 0.90
N VAL A 176 -3.51 -7.93 0.52
CA VAL A 176 -4.72 -7.81 1.35
C VAL A 176 -4.56 -8.54 2.68
N VAL A 177 -4.01 -9.75 2.66
CA VAL A 177 -3.69 -10.52 3.87
C VAL A 177 -2.67 -9.77 4.74
N GLY A 178 -1.62 -9.20 4.14
CA GLY A 178 -0.63 -8.38 4.84
C GLY A 178 -1.24 -7.16 5.53
N LEU A 179 -2.17 -6.47 4.86
CA LEU A 179 -2.92 -5.34 5.44
C LEU A 179 -3.80 -5.78 6.61
N LEU A 180 -4.47 -6.93 6.51
CA LEU A 180 -5.29 -7.49 7.60
C LEU A 180 -4.43 -7.88 8.80
N ILE A 181 -3.31 -8.55 8.58
CA ILE A 181 -2.35 -8.89 9.65
C ILE A 181 -1.84 -7.61 10.33
N GLY A 182 -1.49 -6.59 9.56
CA GLY A 182 -1.07 -5.29 10.09
C GLY A 182 -2.17 -4.63 10.92
N ALA A 183 -3.40 -4.56 10.41
CA ALA A 183 -4.55 -4.00 11.11
C ALA A 183 -4.84 -4.74 12.41
N CYS A 184 -4.84 -6.08 12.40
CA CYS A 184 -4.97 -6.90 13.60
C CYS A 184 -3.83 -6.67 14.59
N GLY A 185 -2.58 -6.56 14.11
CA GLY A 185 -1.42 -6.25 14.93
C GLY A 185 -1.57 -4.90 15.66
N PHE A 186 -2.02 -3.86 14.96
CA PHE A 186 -2.29 -2.55 15.56
C PHE A 186 -3.48 -2.54 16.51
N PHE A 187 -4.48 -3.40 16.30
CA PHE A 187 -5.60 -3.58 17.22
C PHE A 187 -5.17 -4.29 18.52
N LEU A 188 -4.31 -5.31 18.40
CA LEU A 188 -3.77 -6.06 19.53
C LEU A 188 -2.66 -5.32 20.29
N LEU A 189 -2.03 -4.33 19.66
CA LEU A 189 -1.01 -3.50 20.26
C LEU A 189 -1.55 -2.75 21.50
N ARG A 190 -1.17 -3.28 22.66
CA ARG A 190 -1.32 -2.60 23.95
C ARG A 190 -0.18 -1.61 24.12
N LEU A 191 -0.36 -0.42 23.55
CA LEU A 191 0.42 0.73 23.97
C LEU A 191 -0.08 1.11 25.38
N ASN A 192 0.80 0.99 26.37
CA ASN A 192 0.54 1.53 27.69
C ASN A 192 0.42 3.05 27.54
N SER A 193 -0.78 3.56 27.83
CA SER A 193 -0.98 4.98 28.12
C SER A 193 -0.27 5.27 29.44
N THR A 194 1.05 5.42 29.41
CA THR A 194 1.84 5.86 30.56
C THR A 194 2.66 7.04 30.13
N ASN A 195 2.01 8.21 30.18
CA ASN A 195 2.64 9.47 30.57
C ASN A 195 1.60 10.61 30.68
N ASP A 196 0.77 10.62 31.72
CA ASP A 196 0.98 11.62 32.78
C ASP A 196 2.48 11.88 33.08
N ARG A 197 3.05 12.86 32.39
CA ARG A 197 4.06 13.79 32.92
C ARG A 197 3.37 15.14 32.75
N ASP A 198 2.92 15.87 33.78
CA ASP A 198 3.61 16.21 35.02
C ASP A 198 5.11 16.40 34.80
N ILE A 199 5.42 17.39 33.95
CA ILE A 199 6.49 18.39 34.14
C ILE A 199 5.96 19.72 33.61
#